data_AF-A0A5B7BMB3-F1
#
_entry.id   AF-A0A5B7BMB3-F1
#
_cell.length_a   1.000
_cell.length_b   1.000
_cell.length_c   1.000
_cell.angle_alpha   90.00
_cell.angle_beta   90.00
_cell.angle_gamma   90.00
#
_symmetry.space_group_name_H-M   'P 1'
#
loop_
_entity.id
_entity.type
_entity.pdbx_description
1 polymer ?
#
loop_
_entity_poly.entity_id
_entity_poly.type
_entity_poly.pdbx_seq_one_letter_code
_entity_poly.pdbx_strand_id
1 'polypeptide(L)'
;MIQILQGCKSRGIKLCGALAAAGLIAAHSSKSLADGQWEKYAVVTLTDCRSILDPVLSSHHLGFYHSAILNTHDIKAGEELWELANRTYMSFANAKNSNKHFSDMADINFLMCKAIDNPGLTPSSSLRTSFISVFEDPVIDHSDESQRDIGVEDYMGCASVHGVGPSIAIFDTVRDGQLDCACVYPSPLHSREQMEELVHEMKRVLVDGIACVETES
;
A
#
# COMPACT_ATOMS: atom_id res chain seq x y z
N MET A 1 19.22 -3.84 -9.11
CA MET A 1 17.85 -3.26 -9.19
C MET A 1 16.88 -4.40 -8.96
N ILE A 2 16.00 -4.29 -7.97
CA ILE A 2 15.14 -5.38 -7.49
C ILE A 2 14.30 -5.96 -8.64
N GLN A 3 14.23 -7.29 -8.71
CA GLN A 3 13.41 -8.01 -9.70
C GLN A 3 11.93 -7.54 -9.68
N ILE A 4 11.36 -7.23 -8.50
CA ILE A 4 9.99 -6.69 -8.42
C ILE A 4 9.84 -5.32 -9.10
N LEU A 5 10.84 -4.43 -8.96
CA LEU A 5 10.83 -3.11 -9.60
C LEU A 5 10.97 -3.24 -11.11
N GLN A 6 11.78 -4.19 -11.57
CA GLN A 6 11.88 -4.54 -13.00
C GLN A 6 10.56 -5.13 -13.52
N GLY A 7 9.92 -6.02 -12.76
CA GLY A 7 8.61 -6.57 -13.05
C GLY A 7 7.53 -5.49 -13.19
N CYS A 8 7.51 -4.51 -12.28
CA CYS A 8 6.64 -3.34 -12.36
C CYS A 8 6.94 -2.49 -13.61
N LYS A 9 8.22 -2.16 -13.82
CA LYS A 9 8.67 -1.33 -14.95
C LYS A 9 8.32 -1.94 -16.31
N SER A 10 8.56 -3.23 -16.50
CA SER A 10 8.24 -3.95 -17.75
C SER A 10 6.74 -3.93 -18.08
N ARG A 11 5.89 -3.79 -17.06
CA ARG A 11 4.42 -3.73 -17.19
C ARG A 11 3.87 -2.30 -17.20
N GLY A 12 4.72 -1.28 -17.08
CA GLY A 12 4.29 0.11 -17.03
C GLY A 12 3.52 0.49 -15.77
N ILE A 13 3.73 -0.24 -14.65
CA ILE A 13 3.08 0.01 -13.37
C ILE A 13 4.08 0.42 -12.30
N LYS A 14 3.59 1.06 -11.22
CA LYS A 14 4.41 1.38 -10.04
C LYS A 14 4.35 0.27 -8.98
N LEU A 15 5.31 0.27 -8.06
CA LEU A 15 5.42 -0.69 -6.96
C LEU A 15 4.15 -0.79 -6.12
N CYS A 16 3.45 0.33 -5.92
CA CYS A 16 2.18 0.39 -5.20
C CYS A 16 1.13 -0.61 -5.72
N GLY A 17 1.09 -0.85 -7.03
CA GLY A 17 0.19 -1.82 -7.64
C GLY A 17 0.52 -3.25 -7.21
N ALA A 18 1.81 -3.61 -7.21
CA ALA A 18 2.27 -4.93 -6.79
C ALA A 18 2.05 -5.16 -5.28
N LEU A 19 2.36 -4.16 -4.45
CA LEU A 19 2.15 -4.24 -2.99
C LEU A 19 0.67 -4.35 -2.64
N ALA A 20 -0.19 -3.57 -3.29
CA ALA A 20 -1.63 -3.65 -3.10
C ALA A 20 -2.14 -5.04 -3.52
N ALA A 21 -1.78 -5.52 -4.71
CA ALA A 21 -2.18 -6.83 -5.20
C ALA A 21 -1.76 -7.97 -4.26
N ALA A 22 -0.50 -7.98 -3.81
CA ALA A 22 -0.01 -8.96 -2.86
C ALA A 22 -0.80 -8.92 -1.53
N GLY A 23 -1.10 -7.71 -1.03
CA GLY A 23 -1.93 -7.54 0.16
C GLY A 23 -3.35 -8.09 -0.02
N LEU A 24 -3.98 -7.84 -1.17
CA LEU A 24 -5.33 -8.32 -1.47
C LEU A 24 -5.38 -9.84 -1.61
N ILE A 25 -4.42 -10.44 -2.31
CA ILE A 25 -4.31 -11.90 -2.47
C ILE A 25 -4.10 -12.57 -1.11
N ALA A 26 -3.16 -12.05 -0.31
CA ALA A 26 -2.88 -12.58 1.03
C ALA A 26 -4.09 -12.48 1.97
N ALA A 27 -4.84 -11.37 1.90
CA ALA A 27 -6.04 -11.20 2.69
C ALA A 27 -7.15 -12.18 2.30
N HIS A 28 -7.30 -12.44 0.99
CA HIS A 28 -8.29 -13.39 0.49
C HIS A 28 -7.90 -14.83 0.84
N SER A 29 -6.64 -15.21 0.67
CA SER A 29 -6.15 -16.56 0.98
C SER A 29 -6.22 -16.90 2.48
N SER A 30 -6.11 -15.89 3.36
CA SER A 30 -6.27 -16.07 4.81
C SER A 30 -7.70 -16.48 5.22
N LYS A 31 -8.70 -16.21 4.36
CA LYS A 31 -10.09 -16.55 4.62
C LYS A 31 -10.36 -17.90 3.97
N SER A 32 -10.77 -18.90 4.77
CA SER A 32 -11.22 -20.22 4.28
C SER A 32 -12.58 -20.12 3.58
N LEU A 33 -12.66 -19.32 2.50
CA LEU A 33 -13.86 -19.11 1.71
C LEU A 33 -14.11 -20.32 0.80
N ALA A 34 -15.37 -20.57 0.50
CA ALA A 34 -15.75 -21.64 -0.42
C ALA A 34 -15.36 -21.29 -1.87
N ASP A 35 -15.08 -22.30 -2.69
CA ASP A 35 -14.74 -22.12 -4.10
C ASP A 35 -15.79 -21.26 -4.84
N GLY A 36 -15.32 -20.25 -5.57
CA GLY A 36 -16.15 -19.31 -6.32
C GLY A 36 -16.64 -18.10 -5.52
N GLN A 37 -16.35 -18.00 -4.21
CA GLN A 37 -16.62 -16.79 -3.46
C GLN A 37 -15.60 -15.70 -3.76
N TRP A 38 -16.11 -14.49 -4.01
CA TRP A 38 -15.33 -13.28 -4.17
C TRP A 38 -15.61 -12.32 -3.02
N GLU A 39 -14.65 -11.49 -2.69
CA GLU A 39 -14.80 -10.41 -1.72
C GLU A 39 -14.33 -9.09 -2.30
N LYS A 40 -14.96 -8.01 -1.82
CA LYS A 40 -14.59 -6.64 -2.18
C LYS A 40 -13.59 -6.10 -1.17
N TYR A 41 -12.44 -5.67 -1.66
CA TYR A 41 -11.43 -4.99 -0.86
C TYR A 41 -11.22 -3.58 -1.35
N ALA A 42 -10.90 -2.69 -0.42
CA ALA A 42 -10.63 -1.30 -0.69
C ALA A 42 -9.13 -1.01 -0.51
N VAL A 43 -8.54 -0.30 -1.48
CA VAL A 43 -7.14 0.12 -1.48
C VAL A 43 -7.11 1.64 -1.45
N VAL A 44 -6.33 2.21 -0.54
CA VAL A 44 -6.00 3.64 -0.53
C VAL A 44 -4.60 3.83 -1.07
N THR A 45 -4.46 4.62 -2.13
CA THR A 45 -3.14 5.03 -2.63
C THR A 45 -2.87 6.47 -2.25
N LEU A 46 -1.74 6.72 -1.59
CA LEU A 46 -1.31 8.05 -1.18
C LEU A 46 -0.40 8.66 -2.24
N THR A 47 -0.67 9.90 -2.62
CA THR A 47 0.07 10.63 -3.66
C THR A 47 0.67 11.89 -3.07
N ASP A 48 1.99 12.09 -3.20
CA ASP A 48 2.64 13.33 -2.79
C ASP A 48 2.18 14.50 -3.66
N CYS A 49 1.54 15.50 -3.03
CA CYS A 49 1.01 16.68 -3.70
C CYS A 49 1.98 17.84 -3.76
N ARG A 50 3.18 17.76 -3.17
CA ARG A 50 4.12 18.90 -3.10
C ARG A 50 4.37 19.59 -4.45
N SER A 51 4.45 18.80 -5.52
CA SER A 51 4.68 19.27 -6.89
C SER A 51 3.52 20.07 -7.51
N ILE A 52 2.32 19.98 -6.93
CA ILE A 52 1.09 20.62 -7.43
C ILE A 52 0.54 21.67 -6.45
N LEU A 53 1.23 21.93 -5.34
CA LEU A 53 0.89 23.01 -4.40
C LEU A 53 1.30 24.37 -4.98
N ASP A 54 0.68 25.44 -4.47
CA ASP A 54 1.05 26.82 -4.75
C ASP A 54 1.37 27.54 -3.42
N PRO A 55 2.65 27.83 -3.11
CA PRO A 55 3.83 27.53 -3.92
C PRO A 55 4.18 26.03 -3.94
N VAL A 56 4.87 25.59 -5.00
CA VAL A 56 5.44 24.23 -5.09
C VAL A 56 6.43 24.02 -3.95
N LEU A 57 6.32 22.89 -3.25
CA LEU A 57 7.19 22.56 -2.14
C LEU A 57 8.25 21.53 -2.56
N SER A 58 9.45 21.65 -1.98
CA SER A 58 10.49 20.62 -2.10
C SER A 58 10.29 19.49 -1.10
N SER A 59 10.92 18.33 -1.33
CA SER A 59 10.93 17.19 -0.41
C SER A 59 11.51 17.51 0.97
N HIS A 60 12.30 18.58 1.11
CA HIS A 60 12.83 19.06 2.40
C HIS A 60 11.78 19.73 3.30
N HIS A 61 10.59 20.02 2.78
CA HIS A 61 9.49 20.51 3.60
C HIS A 61 8.89 19.36 4.39
N LEU A 62 9.19 19.35 5.69
CA LEU A 62 8.70 18.34 6.62
C LEU A 62 7.20 18.49 6.84
N GLY A 63 6.47 17.38 6.71
CA GLY A 63 5.02 17.34 6.89
C GLY A 63 4.34 16.29 6.02
N PHE A 64 3.04 16.13 6.25
CA PHE A 64 2.19 15.25 5.48
C PHE A 64 1.50 16.03 4.37
N TYR A 65 2.01 15.90 3.15
CA TYR A 65 1.50 16.59 1.96
C TYR A 65 0.87 15.62 0.95
N HIS A 66 0.40 14.46 1.44
CA HIS A 66 -0.22 13.46 0.58
C HIS A 66 -1.73 13.69 0.48
N SER A 67 -2.24 13.53 -0.74
CA SER A 67 -3.66 13.22 -0.96
C SER A 67 -3.85 11.71 -0.97
N ALA A 68 -5.11 11.26 -0.99
CA ALA A 68 -5.45 9.85 -1.01
C ALA A 68 -6.51 9.57 -2.07
N ILE A 69 -6.38 8.44 -2.76
CA ILE A 69 -7.37 7.91 -3.70
C ILE A 69 -7.86 6.57 -3.19
N LEU A 70 -9.18 6.40 -3.15
CA LEU A 70 -9.83 5.15 -2.77
C LEU A 70 -10.33 4.41 -4.00
N ASN A 71 -9.83 3.19 -4.20
CA ASN A 71 -10.32 2.25 -5.20
C ASN A 71 -10.82 0.96 -4.54
N THR A 72 -11.82 0.30 -5.14
CA THR A 72 -12.31 -1.00 -4.68
C THR A 72 -12.06 -2.06 -5.74
N HIS A 73 -11.76 -3.28 -5.30
CA HIS A 73 -11.38 -4.41 -6.13
C HIS A 73 -12.10 -5.66 -5.66
N ASP A 74 -12.74 -6.36 -6.60
CA ASP A 74 -13.33 -7.67 -6.36
C ASP A 74 -12.26 -8.74 -6.58
N ILE A 75 -12.02 -9.55 -5.54
CA ILE A 75 -10.95 -10.54 -5.44
C ILE A 75 -11.56 -11.92 -5.29
N LYS A 76 -11.09 -12.86 -6.09
CA LYS A 76 -11.49 -14.27 -6.09
C LYS A 76 -10.28 -15.16 -5.84
N ALA A 77 -10.52 -16.44 -5.58
CA ALA A 77 -9.44 -17.43 -5.52
C ALA A 77 -8.71 -17.53 -6.87
N GLY A 78 -7.39 -17.71 -6.82
CA GLY A 78 -6.54 -17.87 -8.02
C GLY A 78 -6.22 -16.57 -8.77
N GLU A 79 -6.26 -15.41 -8.10
CA GLU A 79 -5.75 -14.16 -8.69
C GLU A 79 -4.22 -14.21 -8.85
N GLU A 80 -3.75 -13.92 -10.05
CA GLU A 80 -2.32 -13.83 -10.37
C GLU A 80 -1.78 -12.44 -10.00
N LEU A 81 -0.59 -12.38 -9.39
CA LEU A 81 0.01 -11.14 -8.88
C LEU A 81 -0.01 -10.03 -9.93
N TRP A 82 0.50 -10.31 -11.12
CA TRP A 82 0.74 -9.28 -12.13
C TRP A 82 -0.54 -8.80 -12.81
N GLU A 83 -1.53 -9.67 -12.98
CA GLU A 83 -2.85 -9.29 -13.50
C GLU A 83 -3.55 -8.36 -12.51
N LEU A 84 -3.56 -8.73 -11.23
CA LEU A 84 -4.16 -7.91 -10.19
C LEU A 84 -3.39 -6.61 -9.98
N ALA A 85 -2.06 -6.65 -9.99
CA ALA A 85 -1.23 -5.44 -9.85
C ALA A 85 -1.50 -4.42 -10.96
N ASN A 86 -1.67 -4.90 -12.19
CA ASN A 86 -2.02 -4.05 -13.33
C ASN A 86 -3.44 -3.46 -13.16
N ARG A 87 -4.42 -4.31 -12.82
CA ARG A 87 -5.79 -3.87 -12.54
C ARG A 87 -5.87 -2.83 -11.43
N THR A 88 -5.16 -3.04 -10.32
CA THR A 88 -5.12 -2.13 -9.19
C THR A 88 -4.44 -0.80 -9.55
N TYR A 89 -3.27 -0.86 -10.18
CA TYR A 89 -2.55 0.34 -10.60
C TYR A 89 -3.33 1.18 -11.63
N MET A 90 -3.93 0.55 -12.65
CA MET A 90 -4.69 1.26 -13.67
C MET A 90 -5.94 1.92 -13.09
N SER A 91 -6.63 1.27 -12.14
CA SER A 91 -7.76 1.87 -11.41
C SER A 91 -7.34 3.15 -10.66
N PHE A 92 -6.20 3.09 -9.97
CA PHE A 92 -5.59 4.25 -9.31
C PHE A 92 -5.19 5.35 -10.32
N ALA A 93 -4.44 5.01 -11.37
CA ALA A 93 -3.93 5.97 -12.34
C ALA A 93 -5.07 6.71 -13.07
N ASN A 94 -6.13 5.99 -13.43
CA ASN A 94 -7.33 6.58 -14.04
C ASN A 94 -8.07 7.52 -13.07
N ALA A 95 -8.18 7.14 -11.79
CA ALA A 95 -8.77 7.98 -10.75
C ALA A 95 -7.93 9.25 -10.51
N LYS A 96 -6.59 9.12 -10.49
CA LYS A 96 -5.67 10.26 -10.35
C LYS A 96 -5.82 11.23 -11.52
N ASN A 97 -5.85 10.72 -12.75
CA ASN A 97 -6.06 11.52 -13.97
C ASN A 97 -7.42 12.22 -14.02
N SER A 98 -8.41 11.71 -13.27
CA SER A 98 -9.73 12.31 -13.10
C SER A 98 -9.81 13.26 -11.91
N ASN A 99 -8.66 13.65 -11.31
CA ASN A 99 -8.57 14.52 -10.13
C ASN A 99 -9.30 14.01 -8.88
N LYS A 100 -9.54 12.69 -8.80
CA LYS A 100 -10.29 12.06 -7.70
C LYS A 100 -9.60 12.20 -6.34
N HIS A 101 -8.28 12.41 -6.33
CA HIS A 101 -7.49 12.65 -5.12
C HIS A 101 -7.89 13.91 -4.34
N PHE A 102 -8.53 14.90 -4.99
CA PHE A 102 -9.06 16.08 -4.30
C PHE A 102 -10.45 15.87 -3.69
N SER A 103 -11.26 14.95 -4.26
CA SER A 103 -12.58 14.62 -3.71
C SER A 103 -12.51 13.51 -2.66
N ASP A 104 -11.77 12.43 -2.96
CA ASP A 104 -11.68 11.25 -2.10
C ASP A 104 -11.05 11.57 -0.74
N MET A 105 -10.07 12.47 -0.69
CA MET A 105 -9.42 12.83 0.56
C MET A 105 -10.41 13.43 1.58
N ALA A 106 -11.41 14.19 1.12
CA ALA A 106 -12.43 14.74 1.99
C ALA A 106 -13.32 13.63 2.58
N ASP A 107 -13.75 12.69 1.74
CA ASP A 107 -14.56 11.54 2.15
C ASP A 107 -13.77 10.62 3.10
N ILE A 108 -12.51 10.33 2.77
CA ILE A 108 -11.60 9.50 3.57
C ILE A 108 -11.39 10.15 4.95
N ASN A 109 -11.08 11.44 5.01
CA ASN A 109 -10.92 12.16 6.27
C ASN A 109 -12.20 12.15 7.11
N PHE A 110 -13.34 12.42 6.48
CA PHE A 110 -14.64 12.38 7.16
C PHE A 110 -14.91 11.00 7.77
N LEU A 111 -14.73 9.94 6.98
CA LEU A 111 -14.97 8.57 7.41
C LEU A 111 -13.99 8.14 8.51
N MET A 112 -12.72 8.54 8.43
CA MET A 112 -11.72 8.30 9.48
C MET A 112 -12.11 8.98 10.79
N CYS A 113 -12.52 10.26 10.75
CA CYS A 113 -13.04 10.96 11.93
C CYS A 113 -14.23 10.23 12.55
N LYS A 114 -15.20 9.77 11.72
CA LYS A 114 -16.36 9.02 12.22
C LYS A 114 -16.01 7.69 12.86
N ALA A 115 -15.04 6.96 12.31
CA ALA A 115 -14.55 5.72 12.90
C ALA A 115 -13.87 5.95 14.26
N ILE A 116 -13.09 7.03 14.39
CA ILE A 116 -12.44 7.44 15.64
C ILE A 116 -13.48 7.85 16.70
N ASP A 117 -14.47 8.66 16.31
CA ASP A 117 -15.53 9.12 17.22
C ASP A 117 -16.43 7.96 17.70
N ASN A 118 -16.53 6.88 16.91
CA ASN A 118 -17.49 5.79 17.15
C ASN A 118 -16.83 4.40 17.01
N PRO A 119 -15.82 4.06 17.83
CA PRO A 119 -15.10 2.79 17.69
C PRO A 119 -16.03 1.57 17.88
N GLY A 120 -17.08 1.72 18.70
CA GLY A 120 -18.10 0.71 18.95
C GLY A 120 -19.12 0.49 17.82
N LEU A 121 -19.10 1.28 16.74
CA LEU A 121 -19.87 1.01 15.51
C LEU A 121 -19.17 0.02 14.58
N THR A 122 -18.02 -0.53 14.99
CA THR A 122 -17.28 -1.54 14.20
C THR A 122 -17.34 -3.00 14.71
N PRO A 123 -18.47 -3.54 15.21
CA PRO A 123 -18.65 -4.97 15.33
C PRO A 123 -19.27 -5.47 14.01
N SER A 124 -18.45 -5.92 13.06
CA SER A 124 -18.86 -6.72 11.88
C SER A 124 -19.65 -6.09 10.70
N SER A 125 -19.53 -4.80 10.34
CA SER A 125 -19.61 -4.36 8.90
C SER A 125 -19.33 -2.86 8.65
N SER A 126 -18.51 -2.60 7.62
CA SER A 126 -18.58 -1.47 6.68
C SER A 126 -18.03 -0.05 6.97
N LEU A 127 -17.31 0.21 8.06
CA LEU A 127 -16.57 1.49 8.20
C LEU A 127 -15.05 1.34 8.37
N ARG A 128 -14.46 0.22 7.93
CA ARG A 128 -13.05 0.23 7.50
C ARG A 128 -13.05 0.66 6.03
N THR A 129 -12.91 1.96 5.77
CA THR A 129 -12.95 2.54 4.42
C THR A 129 -11.96 1.91 3.45
N SER A 130 -10.82 1.42 3.95
CA SER A 130 -9.86 0.62 3.18
C SER A 130 -9.25 -0.52 3.99
N PHE A 131 -8.88 -1.59 3.27
CA PHE A 131 -8.15 -2.73 3.81
C PHE A 131 -6.66 -2.43 3.91
N ILE A 132 -6.07 -1.93 2.81
CA ILE A 132 -4.64 -1.66 2.71
C ILE A 132 -4.41 -0.25 2.14
N SER A 133 -3.37 0.39 2.63
CA SER A 133 -2.89 1.66 2.12
C SER A 133 -1.44 1.54 1.67
N VAL A 134 -1.15 2.11 0.50
CA VAL A 134 0.15 2.08 -0.17
C VAL A 134 0.52 3.46 -0.69
N PHE A 135 1.79 3.74 -0.89
CA PHE A 135 2.27 5.02 -1.44
C PHE A 135 2.51 4.89 -2.94
N GLU A 136 2.07 5.88 -3.72
CA GLU A 136 2.26 5.86 -5.17
C GLU A 136 3.73 5.70 -5.55
N ASP A 137 4.59 6.47 -4.89
CA ASP A 137 6.02 6.52 -5.14
C ASP A 137 6.76 6.03 -3.88
N PRO A 138 7.62 5.00 -3.99
CA PRO A 138 8.46 4.56 -2.88
C PRO A 138 9.41 5.68 -2.47
N VAL A 139 9.82 5.67 -1.20
CA VAL A 139 11.01 6.42 -0.78
C VAL A 139 12.23 5.75 -1.39
N ILE A 140 12.98 6.47 -2.22
CA ILE A 140 14.26 5.97 -2.75
C ILE A 140 15.38 6.54 -1.88
N ASP A 141 16.13 5.66 -1.23
CA ASP A 141 17.26 6.01 -0.39
C ASP A 141 18.53 5.29 -0.85
N HIS A 142 19.66 5.97 -0.71
CA HIS A 142 20.97 5.42 -0.99
C HIS A 142 21.83 5.62 0.25
N SER A 143 22.56 4.59 0.67
CA SER A 143 23.44 4.72 1.83
C SER A 143 24.51 5.78 1.57
N ASP A 144 24.30 6.95 2.17
CA ASP A 144 25.20 8.09 2.00
C ASP A 144 26.34 8.04 3.03
N GLU A 145 27.50 8.60 2.67
CA GLU A 145 28.64 8.77 3.58
C GLU A 145 28.23 9.57 4.82
N SER A 146 27.33 10.55 4.65
CA SER A 146 26.80 11.37 5.73
C SER A 146 26.07 10.58 6.83
N GLN A 147 25.34 9.51 6.48
CA GLN A 147 24.66 8.65 7.46
C GLN A 147 25.66 7.84 8.30
N ARG A 148 26.78 7.43 7.69
CA ARG A 148 27.85 6.68 8.37
C ARG A 148 28.63 7.58 9.33
N ASP A 149 28.87 8.84 8.93
CA ASP A 149 29.59 9.81 9.76
C ASP A 149 28.86 10.12 11.08
N ILE A 150 27.53 10.03 11.10
CA ILE A 150 26.70 10.20 12.31
C ILE A 150 26.40 8.88 13.04
N GLY A 151 26.91 7.75 12.54
CA GLY A 151 26.74 6.43 13.16
C GLY A 151 25.33 5.84 13.04
N VAL A 152 24.53 6.26 12.04
CA VAL A 152 23.22 5.64 11.77
C VAL A 152 23.43 4.33 11.03
N GLU A 153 23.10 3.22 11.69
CA GLU A 153 23.21 1.87 11.12
C GLU A 153 21.97 1.46 10.32
N ASP A 154 20.78 1.77 10.83
CA ASP A 154 19.50 1.46 10.21
C ASP A 154 18.39 2.40 10.72
N TYR A 155 17.33 2.55 9.94
CA TYR A 155 16.13 3.30 10.32
C TYR A 155 14.91 2.81 9.53
N MET A 156 13.73 2.95 10.14
CA MET A 156 12.45 2.65 9.50
C MET A 156 11.62 3.93 9.33
N GLY A 157 11.10 4.16 8.12
CA GLY A 157 10.16 5.23 7.84
C GLY A 157 8.73 4.74 7.98
N CYS A 158 7.98 5.25 8.97
CA CYS A 158 6.55 4.99 9.08
C CYS A 158 5.83 6.11 9.83
N ALA A 159 4.50 6.14 9.70
CA ALA A 159 3.63 7.00 10.49
C ALA A 159 2.66 6.15 11.32
N SER A 160 2.06 6.73 12.36
CA SER A 160 0.96 6.07 13.06
C SER A 160 -0.24 5.90 12.11
N VAL A 161 -1.02 4.83 12.33
CA VAL A 161 -2.18 4.45 11.48
C VAL A 161 -3.23 5.54 11.29
N HIS A 162 -3.25 6.57 12.15
CA HIS A 162 -4.18 7.70 12.05
C HIS A 162 -3.98 8.56 10.79
N GLY A 163 -2.86 8.41 10.06
CA GLY A 163 -2.57 9.20 8.86
C GLY A 163 -2.75 8.49 7.51
N VAL A 164 -3.00 7.17 7.46
CA VAL A 164 -2.77 6.40 6.21
C VAL A 164 -3.95 5.51 5.78
N GLY A 165 -4.93 5.22 6.65
CA GLY A 165 -6.11 4.40 6.30
C GLY A 165 -6.40 3.37 7.40
N PRO A 166 -7.65 2.88 7.54
CA PRO A 166 -8.16 2.39 8.82
C PRO A 166 -7.78 0.95 9.19
N SER A 167 -7.05 0.19 8.35
CA SER A 167 -6.74 -1.21 8.64
C SER A 167 -5.25 -1.54 8.57
N ILE A 168 -4.58 -1.39 7.42
CA ILE A 168 -3.15 -1.70 7.29
C ILE A 168 -2.50 -0.65 6.38
N ALA A 169 -1.29 -0.20 6.71
CA ALA A 169 -0.47 0.64 5.86
C ALA A 169 0.88 -0.02 5.59
N ILE A 170 1.29 -0.02 4.32
CA ILE A 170 2.62 -0.46 3.90
C ILE A 170 3.42 0.78 3.52
N PHE A 171 4.52 1.02 4.25
CA PHE A 171 5.48 2.06 3.93
C PHE A 171 6.67 1.41 3.25
N ASP A 172 6.79 1.65 1.94
CA ASP A 172 7.85 1.10 1.11
C ASP A 172 9.02 2.07 0.96
N THR A 173 10.23 1.54 1.21
CA THR A 173 11.50 2.22 1.01
C THR A 173 12.39 1.31 0.16
N VAL A 174 12.98 1.87 -0.89
CA VAL A 174 14.01 1.20 -1.69
C VAL A 174 15.35 1.74 -1.25
N ARG A 175 16.09 0.95 -0.46
CA ARG A 175 17.44 1.29 0.02
C ARG A 175 18.48 0.42 -0.67
N ASP A 176 19.46 1.05 -1.32
CA ASP A 176 20.54 0.36 -2.04
C ASP A 176 20.05 -0.73 -3.01
N GLY A 177 18.90 -0.48 -3.62
CA GLY A 177 18.26 -1.42 -4.53
C GLY A 177 17.72 -2.67 -3.85
N GLN A 178 17.35 -2.60 -2.56
CA GLN A 178 16.56 -3.58 -1.81
C GLN A 178 15.26 -2.92 -1.32
N LEU A 179 14.18 -3.70 -1.26
CA LEU A 179 12.86 -3.21 -0.84
C LEU A 179 12.70 -3.54 0.64
N ASP A 180 12.57 -2.50 1.44
CA ASP A 180 12.15 -2.56 2.82
C ASP A 180 10.71 -2.06 2.93
N CYS A 181 9.89 -2.76 3.71
CA CYS A 181 8.48 -2.46 3.91
C CYS A 181 8.14 -2.49 5.40
N ALA A 182 7.71 -1.35 5.95
CA ALA A 182 7.11 -1.32 7.28
C ALA A 182 5.59 -1.57 7.16
N CYS A 183 5.10 -2.63 7.80
CA CYS A 183 3.66 -2.92 7.90
C CYS A 183 3.12 -2.38 9.23
N VAL A 184 2.30 -1.33 9.15
CA VAL A 184 1.70 -0.67 10.32
C VAL A 184 0.21 -0.97 10.38
N TYR A 185 -0.26 -1.41 11.54
CA TYR A 185 -1.64 -1.80 11.77
C TYR A 185 -2.10 -1.44 13.20
N PRO A 186 -3.40 -1.20 13.44
CA PRO A 186 -3.93 -0.89 14.76
C PRO A 186 -4.04 -2.15 15.62
N SER A 187 -3.48 -2.11 16.83
CA SER A 187 -3.75 -3.07 17.91
C SER A 187 -4.78 -2.45 18.88
N PRO A 188 -5.76 -3.21 19.40
CA PRO A 188 -5.93 -4.67 19.31
C PRO A 188 -6.78 -5.14 18.11
N LEU A 189 -7.01 -4.29 17.09
CA LEU A 189 -7.87 -4.65 15.96
C LEU A 189 -7.33 -5.82 15.14
N HIS A 190 -6.00 -5.88 14.97
CA HIS A 190 -5.31 -7.04 14.46
C HIS A 190 -4.28 -7.52 15.48
N SER A 191 -4.16 -8.84 15.63
CA SER A 191 -3.10 -9.42 16.46
C SER A 191 -1.77 -9.41 15.70
N ARG A 192 -0.67 -9.59 16.44
CA ARG A 192 0.66 -9.71 15.83
C ARG A 192 0.74 -10.94 14.94
N GLU A 193 0.23 -12.06 15.42
CA GLU A 193 0.26 -13.36 14.74
C GLU A 193 -0.49 -13.29 13.41
N GLN A 194 -1.71 -12.74 13.41
CA GLN A 194 -2.51 -12.53 12.20
C GLN A 194 -1.76 -11.68 11.16
N MET A 195 -1.06 -10.64 11.62
CA MET A 195 -0.36 -9.72 10.74
C MET A 195 0.96 -10.29 10.23
N GLU A 196 1.65 -11.10 11.02
CA GLU A 196 2.84 -11.85 10.60
C GLU A 196 2.48 -12.89 9.52
N GLU A 197 1.37 -13.60 9.68
CA GLU A 197 0.84 -14.52 8.65
C GLU A 197 0.51 -13.78 7.35
N LEU A 198 -0.19 -12.64 7.44
CA LEU A 198 -0.51 -11.82 6.27
C LEU A 198 0.76 -11.35 5.55
N VAL A 199 1.74 -10.78 6.27
CA VAL A 199 2.98 -10.27 5.68
C VAL A 199 3.82 -11.40 5.08
N HIS A 200 3.85 -12.56 5.74
CA HIS A 200 4.51 -13.76 5.21
C HIS A 200 3.89 -14.18 3.86
N GLU A 201 2.56 -14.19 3.80
CA GLU A 201 1.84 -14.54 2.57
C GLU A 201 2.01 -13.49 1.47
N MET A 202 1.98 -12.19 1.80
CA MET A 202 2.31 -11.13 0.85
C MET A 202 3.71 -11.32 0.25
N LYS A 203 4.70 -11.63 1.10
CA LYS A 203 6.07 -11.91 0.66
C LYS A 203 6.11 -13.12 -0.28
N ARG A 204 5.41 -14.19 0.05
CA ARG A 204 5.30 -15.39 -0.80
C ARG A 204 4.74 -15.03 -2.18
N VAL A 205 3.62 -14.33 -2.24
CA VAL A 205 2.99 -13.89 -3.49
C VAL A 205 3.94 -13.05 -4.35
N LEU A 206 4.66 -12.10 -3.73
CA LEU A 206 5.65 -11.26 -4.43
C LEU A 206 6.81 -12.08 -4.99
N VAL A 207 7.36 -13.02 -4.22
CA VAL A 207 8.49 -13.88 -4.64
C VAL A 207 8.06 -14.85 -5.74
N ASP A 208 6.92 -15.52 -5.56
CA ASP A 208 6.37 -16.47 -6.55
C ASP A 208 6.09 -15.74 -7.88
N GLY A 209 5.49 -14.56 -7.81
CA GLY A 209 5.23 -13.75 -9.00
C GLY A 209 6.49 -13.31 -9.74
N ILE A 210 7.61 -13.07 -9.05
CA ILE A 210 8.90 -12.78 -9.69
C ILE A 210 9.44 -14.01 -10.43
N ALA A 211 9.39 -15.18 -9.81
CA ALA A 211 9.91 -16.43 -10.40
C ALA A 211 9.21 -16.77 -11.73
N CYS A 212 7.90 -16.52 -11.83
CA CYS A 212 7.15 -16.71 -13.09
C CYS A 212 7.64 -15.81 -14.23
N VAL A 213 8.17 -14.61 -13.94
CA VAL A 213 8.69 -13.70 -14.97
C VAL A 213 9.99 -14.24 -15.57
N GLU A 214 10.85 -14.85 -14.76
CA GLU A 214 12.13 -15.41 -15.21
C GLU A 214 11.94 -16.64 -16.12
N THR A 215 10.83 -17.34 -16.00
CA THR A 215 10.51 -18.51 -16.86
C THR A 215 9.88 -18.14 -18.20
N GLU A 216 9.35 -16.92 -18.34
CA GLU A 216 8.72 -16.41 -19.56
C GLU A 216 9.66 -15.53 -20.42
N SER A 217 10.88 -15.29 -19.93
CA SER A 217 11.93 -14.46 -20.55
C SER A 217 12.94 -15.29 -21.35
#